data_AF-A0A557RRB8-F1
#
_entry.id   AF-A0A557RRB8-F1
#
_cell.length_a   1.000
_cell.length_b   1.000
_cell.length_c   1.000
_cell.angle_alpha   90.00
_cell.angle_beta   90.00
_cell.angle_gamma   90.00
#
_symmetry.space_group_name_H-M   'P 1'
#
loop_
_entity.id
_entity.type
_entity.pdbx_description
1 polymer ?
#
loop_
_entity_poly.entity_id
_entity_poly.type
_entity_poly.pdbx_seq_one_letter_code
_entity_poly.pdbx_strand_id
1 'polypeptide(L)'
;MQINTGEPLFVASDVAKALGYLRPRDAISLHCKGAVKHRSLTPGGMQSLSFIPERDVYRLVMRSQLPSAERFEEWVVATVLPSIRKHGGYVANQESVTDPRLIMANALKVADSILAEKDKILAEQKAHINVLEPKAAIVDETFVHDDHLPLRPSTQAIKISFKPRF
;
A
#
# COMPACT_ATOMS: atom_id res chain seq x y z
N MET A 1 -7.20 8.69 -10.67
CA MET A 1 -7.61 7.28 -10.42
C MET A 1 -6.68 6.73 -9.35
N GLN A 2 -7.11 6.83 -8.09
CA GLN A 2 -6.31 6.45 -6.92
C GLN A 2 -6.23 4.92 -6.80
N ILE A 3 -5.02 4.41 -6.60
CA ILE A 3 -4.70 3.03 -6.20
C ILE A 3 -5.07 2.85 -4.71
N ASN A 4 -6.37 2.79 -4.41
CA ASN A 4 -6.90 2.59 -3.05
C ASN A 4 -7.28 1.13 -2.79
N THR A 5 -6.31 0.21 -2.86
CA THR A 5 -6.50 -1.14 -2.26
C THR A 5 -5.72 -1.31 -0.97
N GLY A 6 -4.90 -0.34 -0.55
CA GLY A 6 -4.02 -0.49 0.62
C GLY A 6 -2.96 -1.59 0.48
N GLU A 7 -2.96 -2.30 -0.66
CA GLU A 7 -1.99 -3.34 -0.99
C GLU A 7 -0.72 -2.70 -1.57
N PRO A 8 0.47 -3.15 -1.15
CA PRO A 8 1.72 -2.63 -1.71
C PRO A 8 1.86 -3.00 -3.18
N LEU A 9 2.33 -2.02 -3.98
CA LEU A 9 2.67 -2.19 -5.39
C LEU A 9 4.18 -2.11 -5.57
N PHE A 10 4.72 -3.02 -6.38
CA PHE A 10 6.15 -3.16 -6.63
C PHE A 10 6.48 -2.87 -8.09
N VAL A 11 7.64 -2.26 -8.35
CA VAL A 11 8.11 -2.05 -9.72
C VAL A 11 8.51 -3.39 -10.33
N ALA A 12 7.75 -3.84 -11.33
CA ALA A 12 7.86 -5.20 -11.86
C ALA A 12 9.22 -5.50 -12.48
N SER A 13 9.82 -4.51 -13.17
CA SER A 13 11.15 -4.67 -13.77
C SER A 13 12.23 -4.93 -12.74
N ASP A 14 12.12 -4.29 -11.58
CA ASP A 14 13.16 -4.32 -10.55
C ASP A 14 13.09 -5.64 -9.79
N VAL A 15 11.87 -6.08 -9.49
CA VAL A 15 11.61 -7.42 -8.92
C VAL A 15 12.14 -8.52 -9.84
N ALA A 16 11.78 -8.49 -11.12
CA ALA A 16 12.22 -9.53 -12.07
C ALA A 16 13.75 -9.54 -12.28
N LYS A 17 14.40 -8.37 -12.28
CA LYS A 17 15.87 -8.29 -12.33
C LYS A 17 16.51 -8.82 -11.05
N ALA A 18 15.98 -8.45 -9.88
CA ALA A 18 16.49 -8.92 -8.59
C ALA A 18 16.38 -10.45 -8.46
N LEU A 19 15.35 -11.05 -9.06
CA LEU A 19 15.15 -12.50 -9.12
C LEU A 19 15.97 -13.21 -10.22
N GLY A 20 16.87 -12.50 -10.90
CA GLY A 20 17.80 -13.09 -11.86
C GLY A 20 17.18 -13.49 -13.21
N TYR A 21 15.99 -12.99 -13.56
CA TYR A 21 15.38 -13.30 -14.86
C TYR A 21 16.19 -12.66 -16.00
N LEU A 22 16.66 -13.48 -16.94
CA LEU A 22 17.39 -13.02 -18.13
C LEU A 22 16.56 -12.05 -18.99
N ARG A 23 15.25 -12.31 -19.09
CA ARG A 23 14.28 -11.47 -19.82
C ARG A 23 13.16 -11.03 -18.89
N PRO A 24 13.35 -9.93 -18.12
CA PRO A 24 12.36 -9.46 -17.16
C PRO A 24 10.98 -9.20 -17.76
N ARG A 25 10.93 -8.62 -18.98
CA ARG A 25 9.67 -8.32 -19.67
C ARG A 25 8.85 -9.57 -19.98
N ASP A 26 9.51 -10.63 -20.43
CA ASP A 26 8.86 -11.90 -20.77
C ASP A 26 8.34 -12.58 -19.51
N ALA A 27 9.14 -12.61 -18.44
CA ALA A 27 8.74 -13.16 -17.15
C ALA A 27 7.50 -12.45 -16.57
N ILE A 28 7.49 -11.11 -16.61
CA ILE A 28 6.33 -10.31 -16.16
C ILE A 28 5.11 -10.62 -17.01
N SER A 29 5.24 -10.63 -18.34
CA SER A 29 4.11 -10.88 -19.25
C SER A 29 3.54 -12.30 -19.11
N LEU A 30 4.39 -13.29 -18.81
CA LEU A 30 3.99 -14.69 -18.74
C LEU A 30 3.40 -15.06 -17.37
N HIS A 31 3.86 -14.42 -16.29
CA HIS A 31 3.58 -14.87 -14.93
C HIS A 31 2.74 -13.89 -14.11
N CYS A 32 2.82 -12.59 -14.36
CA CYS A 32 2.06 -11.59 -13.61
C CYS A 32 0.67 -11.38 -14.23
N LYS A 33 -0.38 -11.43 -13.39
CA LYS A 33 -1.77 -11.27 -13.85
C LYS A 33 -2.39 -9.92 -13.46
N GLY A 34 -1.82 -9.24 -12.47
CA GLY A 34 -2.26 -7.96 -11.94
C GLY A 34 -1.37 -6.78 -12.31
N ALA A 35 -0.55 -6.89 -13.36
CA ALA A 35 0.36 -5.84 -13.75
C ALA A 35 -0.40 -4.60 -14.27
N VAL A 36 -0.10 -3.42 -13.71
CA VAL A 36 -0.70 -2.13 -14.10
C VAL A 36 0.40 -1.16 -14.53
N LYS A 37 0.17 -0.38 -15.59
CA LYS A 37 1.11 0.63 -16.05
C LYS A 37 0.79 2.00 -15.46
N HIS A 38 1.78 2.65 -14.87
CA HIS A 38 1.70 4.04 -14.44
C HIS A 38 2.85 4.85 -15.00
N ARG A 39 2.61 6.15 -15.21
CA ARG A 39 3.70 7.08 -15.50
C ARG A 39 4.33 7.51 -14.19
N SER A 40 5.62 7.30 -14.08
CA SER A 40 6.40 7.63 -12.89
C SER A 40 7.61 8.46 -13.30
N LEU A 41 7.97 9.40 -12.43
CA LEU A 41 9.18 10.20 -12.63
C LEU A 41 10.37 9.33 -12.25
N THR A 42 11.29 9.17 -13.19
CA THR A 42 12.56 8.47 -12.99
C THR A 42 13.70 9.48 -13.21
N PRO A 43 14.96 9.14 -12.87
CA PRO A 43 16.11 10.00 -13.20
C PRO A 43 16.22 10.33 -14.70
N GLY A 44 15.66 9.50 -15.58
CA GLY A 44 15.57 9.72 -17.03
C GLY A 44 14.31 10.46 -17.48
N GLY A 45 13.57 11.09 -16.57
CA GLY A 45 12.31 11.79 -16.86
C GLY A 45 11.06 10.93 -16.65
N MET A 46 9.93 11.38 -17.20
CA MET A 46 8.66 10.66 -17.07
C MET A 46 8.64 9.41 -17.94
N GLN A 47 8.61 8.24 -17.29
CA GLN A 47 8.61 6.94 -17.95
C GLN A 47 7.35 6.15 -17.57
N SER A 48 6.90 5.27 -18.46
CA SER A 48 5.82 4.32 -18.13
C SER A 48 6.43 3.07 -17.51
N LEU A 49 6.19 2.87 -16.22
CA LEU A 49 6.62 1.70 -15.47
C LEU A 49 5.45 0.75 -15.26
N SER A 50 5.78 -0.54 -15.16
CA SER A 50 4.82 -1.58 -14.78
C SER A 50 4.93 -1.84 -13.30
N PHE A 51 3.81 -1.80 -12.61
CA PHE A 51 3.66 -2.13 -11.20
C PHE A 51 2.93 -3.45 -11.06
N ILE A 52 3.36 -4.28 -10.12
CA ILE A 52 2.74 -5.56 -9.81
C ILE A 52 2.36 -5.62 -8.33
N PRO A 53 1.24 -6.25 -7.99
CA PRO A 53 0.85 -6.50 -6.61
C PRO A 53 1.71 -7.61 -6.00
N GLU A 54 1.72 -7.70 -4.68
CA GLU A 54 2.50 -8.69 -3.91
C GLU A 54 2.29 -10.14 -4.38
N ARG A 55 1.04 -10.52 -4.70
CA ARG A 55 0.72 -11.85 -5.24
C ARG A 55 1.54 -12.22 -6.49
N ASP A 56 1.83 -11.24 -7.34
CA ASP A 56 2.58 -11.45 -8.57
C ASP A 56 4.09 -11.46 -8.30
N VAL A 57 4.56 -10.81 -7.22
CA VAL A 57 5.93 -10.99 -6.73
C VAL A 57 6.14 -12.44 -6.32
N TYR A 58 5.25 -13.02 -5.51
CA TYR A 58 5.34 -14.43 -5.14
C TYR A 58 5.26 -15.37 -6.35
N ARG A 59 4.44 -15.05 -7.35
CA ARG A 59 4.39 -15.83 -8.61
C ARG A 59 5.73 -15.86 -9.35
N LEU A 60 6.49 -14.77 -9.31
CA LEU A 60 7.83 -14.68 -9.89
C LEU A 60 8.88 -15.39 -9.03
N VAL A 61 8.76 -15.31 -7.70
CA VAL A 61 9.67 -16.01 -6.77
C VAL A 61 9.57 -17.52 -6.97
N MET A 62 8.35 -18.07 -6.99
CA MET A 62 8.03 -19.51 -7.15
C MET A 62 8.38 -20.07 -8.55
N ARG A 63 9.02 -19.28 -9.41
CA ARG A 63 9.47 -19.66 -10.76
C ARG A 63 10.91 -19.24 -11.03
N SER A 64 11.53 -18.54 -10.09
CA SER A 64 12.90 -18.09 -10.22
C SER A 64 13.83 -19.28 -10.03
N GLN A 65 14.93 -19.31 -10.78
CA GLN A 65 16.01 -20.29 -10.62
C GLN A 65 17.12 -19.76 -9.68
N LEU A 66 16.88 -18.64 -9.01
CA LEU A 66 17.85 -18.06 -8.10
C LEU A 66 17.89 -18.89 -6.82
N PRO A 67 19.07 -19.35 -6.34
CA PRO A 67 19.14 -20.20 -5.15
C PRO A 67 18.51 -19.60 -3.88
N SER A 68 18.51 -18.27 -3.75
CA SER A 68 17.81 -17.59 -2.66
C SER A 68 16.29 -17.62 -2.80
N ALA A 69 15.77 -17.58 -4.03
CA ALA A 69 14.34 -17.72 -4.29
C ALA A 69 13.86 -19.15 -4.05
N GLU A 70 14.64 -20.16 -4.46
CA GLU A 70 14.35 -21.57 -4.19
C GLU A 70 14.32 -21.86 -2.68
N ARG A 71 15.29 -21.33 -1.90
CA ARG A 71 15.27 -21.46 -0.43
C ARG A 71 14.04 -20.82 0.20
N PHE A 72 13.62 -19.67 -0.31
CA PHE A 72 12.40 -19.01 0.17
C PHE A 72 11.16 -19.81 -0.20
N GLU A 73 11.05 -20.29 -1.43
CA GLU A 73 9.97 -21.17 -1.88
C GLU A 73 9.88 -22.42 -1.00
N GLU A 74 10.99 -23.13 -0.80
CA GLU A 74 11.04 -24.34 0.03
C GLU A 74 10.61 -24.04 1.47
N TRP A 75 11.13 -22.96 2.07
CA TRP A 75 10.72 -22.56 3.42
C TRP A 75 9.22 -22.22 3.51
N VAL A 76 8.68 -21.52 2.52
CA VAL A 76 7.24 -21.20 2.48
C VAL A 76 6.41 -22.48 2.35
N VAL A 77 6.79 -23.40 1.47
CA VAL A 77 6.01 -24.61 1.16
C VAL A 77 6.16 -25.68 2.25
N ALA A 78 7.34 -25.85 2.83
CA ALA A 78 7.62 -26.86 3.84
C ALA A 78 7.25 -26.43 5.27
N THR A 79 7.43 -25.15 5.59
CA THR A 79 7.17 -24.63 6.95
C THR A 79 5.91 -23.77 7.00
N VAL A 80 5.87 -22.67 6.24
CA VAL A 80 4.87 -21.61 6.44
C VAL A 80 3.46 -22.10 6.13
N LEU A 81 3.25 -22.62 4.92
CA LEU A 81 1.92 -23.08 4.48
C LEU A 81 1.40 -24.26 5.32
N PRO A 82 2.21 -25.28 5.69
CA PRO A 82 1.75 -26.33 6.60
C PRO A 82 1.42 -25.80 7.99
N SER A 83 2.17 -24.83 8.52
CA SER A 83 1.83 -24.19 9.79
C SER A 83 0.47 -23.49 9.73
N ILE A 84 0.25 -22.68 8.69
CA ILE A 84 -1.02 -21.96 8.51
C ILE A 84 -2.18 -22.97 8.36
N ARG A 85 -2.00 -24.04 7.57
CA ARG A 85 -3.02 -25.08 7.38
C ARG A 85 -3.36 -25.83 8.68
N LYS A 86 -2.36 -26.12 9.53
CA LYS A 86 -2.55 -26.91 10.77
C LYS A 86 -3.03 -26.06 11.94
N HIS A 87 -2.51 -24.84 12.08
CA HIS A 87 -2.67 -24.01 13.27
C HIS A 87 -3.42 -22.69 13.02
N GLY A 88 -3.80 -22.40 11.77
CA GLY A 88 -4.48 -21.16 11.38
C GLY A 88 -3.54 -19.95 11.23
N GLY A 89 -2.24 -20.10 11.51
CA GLY A 89 -1.27 -19.01 11.41
C GLY A 89 0.18 -19.47 11.37
N TYR A 90 1.08 -18.51 11.14
CA TYR A 90 2.53 -18.67 11.24
C TYR A 90 3.09 -17.63 12.22
N VAL A 91 3.85 -18.08 13.21
CA VAL A 91 4.57 -17.21 14.15
C VAL A 91 6.06 -17.37 13.87
N ALA A 92 6.77 -16.25 13.69
CA ALA A 92 8.21 -16.28 13.46
C ALA A 92 8.94 -17.02 14.60
N ASN A 93 9.94 -17.82 14.25
CA ASN A 93 10.70 -18.69 15.16
C ASN A 93 9.91 -19.84 15.81
N GLN A 94 8.72 -20.20 15.32
CA GLN A 94 8.02 -21.38 15.87
C GLN A 94 8.72 -22.70 15.58
N GLU A 95 9.59 -22.77 14.56
CA GLU A 95 10.31 -23.98 14.14
C GLU A 95 11.37 -24.41 15.17
N SER A 96 11.92 -23.44 15.92
CA SER A 96 12.89 -23.69 17.01
C SER A 96 12.21 -23.88 18.37
N VAL A 97 10.88 -23.78 18.41
CA VAL A 97 10.12 -23.79 19.66
C VAL A 97 9.36 -25.10 19.77
N THR A 98 9.89 -26.02 20.59
CA THR A 98 9.26 -27.31 20.85
C THR A 98 8.04 -27.21 21.77
N ASP A 99 7.98 -26.19 22.64
CA ASP A 99 6.86 -26.00 23.59
C ASP A 99 5.73 -25.16 22.96
N PRO A 100 4.54 -25.73 22.75
CA PRO A 100 3.38 -25.00 22.21
C PRO A 100 3.03 -23.73 23.00
N ARG A 101 3.31 -23.69 24.32
CA ARG A 101 3.06 -22.50 25.15
C ARG A 101 3.89 -21.31 24.74
N LEU A 102 5.12 -21.54 24.28
CA LEU A 102 6.02 -20.48 23.86
C LEU A 102 5.63 -19.92 22.48
N ILE A 103 5.08 -20.76 21.59
CA ILE A 103 4.47 -20.30 20.33
C ILE A 103 3.29 -19.37 20.62
N MET A 104 2.41 -19.75 21.54
CA MET A 104 1.28 -18.92 21.96
C MET A 104 1.74 -17.61 22.60
N ALA A 105 2.76 -17.64 23.45
CA ALA A 105 3.31 -16.43 24.08
C ALA A 105 3.89 -15.46 23.03
N ASN A 106 4.56 -15.97 21.99
CA ASN A 106 5.05 -15.15 20.88
C ASN A 106 3.89 -14.57 20.05
N ALA A 107 2.84 -15.36 19.78
CA ALA A 107 1.64 -14.87 19.13
C ALA A 107 0.96 -13.74 19.91
N LEU A 108 0.84 -13.86 21.23
CA LEU A 108 0.27 -12.81 22.08
C LEU A 108 1.09 -11.51 22.03
N LYS A 109 2.43 -11.60 22.10
CA LYS A 109 3.30 -10.42 21.96
C LYS A 109 3.14 -9.72 20.61
N VAL A 110 3.00 -10.50 19.54
CA VAL A 110 2.72 -9.95 18.21
C VAL A 110 1.36 -9.24 18.19
N ALA A 111 0.32 -9.85 18.77
CA ALA A 111 -0.99 -9.22 18.88
C ALA A 111 -0.94 -7.89 19.65
N ASP A 112 -0.24 -7.83 20.77
CA ASP A 112 -0.05 -6.60 21.56
C ASP A 112 0.63 -5.51 20.74
N SER A 113 1.67 -5.86 19.97
CA SER A 113 2.37 -4.90 19.11
C SER A 113 1.47 -4.34 18.00
N ILE A 114 0.60 -5.19 17.42
CA ILE A 114 -0.36 -4.77 16.38
C ILE A 114 -1.42 -3.86 16.98
N LEU A 115 -1.93 -4.17 18.18
CA LEU A 115 -2.90 -3.32 18.88
C LEU A 115 -2.32 -1.94 19.16
N ALA A 116 -1.08 -1.86 19.66
CA ALA A 116 -0.40 -0.59 19.91
C ALA A 116 -0.22 0.25 18.62
N GLU A 117 0.16 -0.37 17.50
CA GLU A 117 0.25 0.30 16.20
C GLU A 117 -1.12 0.83 15.75
N LYS A 118 -2.17 0.01 15.89
CA LYS A 118 -3.55 0.37 15.53
C LYS A 118 -4.09 1.51 16.38
N ASP A 119 -3.80 1.52 17.68
CA ASP A 119 -4.21 2.58 18.59
C ASP A 119 -3.56 3.92 18.23
N LYS A 120 -2.28 3.89 17.81
CA LYS A 120 -1.59 5.08 17.31
C LYS A 120 -2.22 5.61 16.03
N ILE A 121 -2.49 4.74 15.05
CA ILE A 121 -3.17 5.12 13.81
C ILE A 121 -4.56 5.68 14.12
N LEU A 122 -5.31 5.06 15.04
CA LEU A 122 -6.63 5.52 15.44
C LEU A 122 -6.57 6.89 16.12
N ALA A 123 -5.55 7.15 16.95
CA ALA A 123 -5.34 8.45 17.57
C ALA A 123 -5.06 9.54 16.51
N GLU A 124 -4.21 9.25 15.52
CA GLU A 124 -3.93 10.13 14.39
C GLU A 124 -5.18 10.40 13.55
N GLN A 125 -5.97 9.36 13.26
CA GLN A 125 -7.23 9.47 12.53
C GLN A 125 -8.28 10.29 13.30
N LYS A 126 -8.43 10.06 14.61
CA LYS A 126 -9.32 10.85 15.47
C LYS A 126 -8.90 12.32 15.53
N ALA A 127 -7.61 12.60 15.61
CA ALA A 127 -7.10 13.96 15.56
C ALA A 127 -7.43 14.64 14.21
N HIS A 128 -7.28 13.90 13.10
CA HIS A 128 -7.65 14.41 11.79
C HIS A 128 -9.16 14.65 11.64
N ILE A 129 -9.99 13.73 12.12
CA ILE A 129 -11.46 13.86 12.14
C ILE A 129 -11.86 15.10 12.95
N ASN A 130 -11.33 15.29 14.16
CA ASN A 130 -11.66 16.44 15.00
C ASN A 130 -11.33 17.79 14.34
N VAL A 131 -10.29 17.85 13.48
CA VAL A 131 -9.97 19.05 12.69
C VAL A 131 -10.92 19.24 11.50
N LEU A 132 -11.45 18.14 10.94
CA LEU A 132 -12.34 18.14 9.79
C LEU A 132 -13.82 18.33 10.17
N GLU A 133 -14.26 17.87 11.33
CA GLU A 133 -15.65 18.02 11.82
C GLU A 133 -16.17 19.47 11.78
N PRO A 134 -15.44 20.50 12.26
CA PRO A 134 -15.95 21.87 12.15
C PRO A 134 -16.05 22.36 10.70
N LYS A 135 -15.24 21.83 9.78
CA LYS A 135 -15.32 22.18 8.34
C LYS A 135 -16.45 21.45 7.64
N ALA A 136 -16.73 20.22 8.04
CA ALA A 136 -17.85 19.43 7.52
C ALA A 136 -19.20 20.01 8.00
N ALA A 137 -19.30 20.44 9.26
CA ALA A 137 -20.49 21.08 9.80
C ALA A 137 -20.89 22.35 9.04
N ILE A 138 -19.90 23.18 8.67
CA ILE A 138 -20.13 24.40 7.85
C ILE A 138 -20.64 24.03 6.44
N VAL A 139 -20.16 22.93 5.87
CA VAL A 139 -20.60 22.47 4.54
C VAL A 139 -22.04 21.93 4.59
N ASP A 140 -22.41 21.17 5.62
CA ASP A 140 -23.79 20.71 5.79
C ASP A 140 -24.77 21.86 6.09
N GLU A 141 -24.39 22.83 6.92
CA GLU A 141 -25.20 24.04 7.16
C GLU A 141 -25.44 24.86 5.89
N THR A 142 -24.51 24.81 4.93
CA THR A 142 -24.63 25.51 3.64
C THR A 142 -25.32 24.67 2.55
N PHE A 143 -25.57 23.39 2.78
CA PHE A 143 -26.18 22.47 1.80
C PHE A 143 -27.60 21.98 2.15
N VAL A 144 -28.14 22.28 3.35
CA VAL A 144 -29.49 21.82 3.74
C VAL A 144 -30.63 22.66 3.14
N HIS A 145 -30.36 23.83 2.55
CA HIS A 145 -31.37 24.62 1.87
C HIS A 145 -30.82 25.32 0.62
N ASP A 146 -30.88 24.65 -0.54
CA ASP A 146 -31.55 25.23 -1.71
C ASP A 146 -31.56 24.26 -2.91
N ASP A 147 -32.75 23.94 -3.43
CA ASP A 147 -32.92 23.48 -4.82
C ASP A 147 -32.63 24.61 -5.82
N HIS A 148 -32.28 25.82 -5.38
CA HIS A 148 -32.05 26.95 -6.25
C HIS A 148 -30.98 27.95 -5.76
N LEU A 149 -29.86 28.00 -6.51
CA LEU A 149 -28.96 29.16 -6.74
C LEU A 149 -27.89 29.52 -5.67
N PRO A 150 -26.91 30.39 -5.99
CA PRO A 150 -25.86 30.26 -6.99
C PRO A 150 -24.47 30.48 -6.35
N LEU A 151 -23.40 30.04 -7.01
CA LEU A 151 -22.04 30.48 -6.70
C LEU A 151 -21.99 32.02 -6.75
N ARG A 152 -21.83 32.69 -5.61
CA ARG A 152 -21.44 34.11 -5.56
C ARG A 152 -20.06 34.27 -4.93
N PRO A 153 -19.19 35.08 -5.54
CA PRO A 153 -17.84 35.32 -5.05
C PRO A 153 -17.88 36.41 -3.95
N SER A 154 -17.20 36.19 -2.83
CA SER A 154 -16.92 37.22 -1.82
C SER A 154 -15.41 37.36 -1.64
N THR A 155 -14.75 38.21 -2.43
CA THR A 155 -14.33 39.60 -2.14
C THR A 155 -13.21 39.73 -1.11
N GLN A 156 -12.01 40.06 -1.59
CA GLN A 156 -11.19 41.08 -0.93
C GLN A 156 -10.68 42.06 -1.98
N ALA A 157 -11.10 43.32 -1.84
CA ALA A 157 -10.80 44.40 -2.76
C ALA A 157 -9.30 44.74 -2.70
N ILE A 158 -8.57 44.46 -3.79
CA ILE A 158 -7.23 45.01 -4.02
C ILE A 158 -7.40 46.24 -4.91
N LYS A 159 -7.28 47.44 -4.34
CA LYS A 159 -7.19 48.69 -5.11
C LYS A 159 -5.83 48.74 -5.83
N ILE A 160 -5.80 48.39 -7.11
CA ILE A 160 -4.66 48.67 -7.99
C ILE A 160 -5.02 49.91 -8.81
N SER A 161 -4.29 51.00 -8.59
CA SER A 161 -4.44 52.25 -9.35
C SER A 161 -3.72 52.10 -10.70
N PHE A 162 -4.47 52.12 -11.81
CA PHE A 162 -3.90 52.08 -13.16
C PHE A 162 -3.98 53.48 -13.79
N LYS A 163 -2.82 54.08 -14.07
CA LYS A 163 -2.70 55.36 -14.76
C LYS A 163 -2.53 55.09 -16.27
N PRO A 164 -3.42 55.54 -17.15
CA PRO A 164 -3.23 55.36 -18.59
C PRO A 164 -2.12 56.29 -19.08
N ARG A 165 -1.15 55.73 -19.81
CA ARG A 165 -0.16 56.47 -20.59
C ARG A 165 -0.67 56.46 -22.03
N PHE A 166 -0.91 57.64 -22.59
CA PHE A 166 -1.05 57.84 -24.03
C PHE A 166 0.24 57.43 -24.74
#